data_AF-A0AA95H1R6-F1
#
_entry.id   AF-A0AA95H1R6-F1
#
_cell.length_a   1.000
_cell.length_b   1.000
_cell.length_c   1.000
_cell.angle_alpha   90.00
_cell.angle_beta   90.00
_cell.angle_gamma   90.00
#
_symmetry.space_group_name_H-M   'P 1'
#
loop_
_entity.id
_entity.type
_entity.pdbx_description
1 polymer ?
#
loop_
_entity_poly.entity_id
_entity_poly.type
_entity_poly.pdbx_seq_one_letter_code
_entity_poly.pdbx_strand_id
1 'polypeptide(L)'
;MEAFTAHRRLESEYHDPRAFRYNLNAFLSSVSSIQQILQKEIEQHGDVKQWNQVRDPFKKDPWLRALARARNVTLHQQAIFDGSLVHIGMYRWRRHKLSVAQKLPHDVPSVRLLEWFTTTDLGKMFLDEEHSAWGEEYGVWRQYNIAEISTSEDVLTMTRRGSIRAHDMLAAAHRLYGVEIGNIDDGHLLSKDGLAEVTVLLESDIDPSLPSKWGWHDKRS
;
A
#
# COMPACT_ATOMS: atom_id res chain seq x y z
N MET A 1 -3.49 -14.90 -10.55
CA MET A 1 -2.60 -13.80 -11.01
C MET A 1 -3.20 -12.40 -10.84
N GLU A 2 -4.53 -12.25 -10.93
CA GLU A 2 -5.19 -10.93 -10.83
C GLU A 2 -5.07 -10.24 -9.46
N ALA A 3 -5.13 -10.99 -8.34
CA ALA A 3 -5.03 -10.40 -7.00
C ALA A 3 -3.72 -9.64 -6.75
N PHE A 4 -2.58 -10.22 -7.15
CA PHE A 4 -1.26 -9.57 -7.03
C PHE A 4 -1.11 -8.39 -7.99
N THR A 5 -1.79 -8.45 -9.13
CA THR A 5 -1.85 -7.32 -10.08
C THR A 5 -2.66 -6.16 -9.49
N ALA A 6 -3.81 -6.46 -8.87
CA ALA A 6 -4.62 -5.47 -8.17
C ALA A 6 -3.88 -4.85 -6.97
N HIS A 7 -3.12 -5.65 -6.22
CA HIS A 7 -2.26 -5.14 -5.14
C HIS A 7 -1.21 -4.17 -5.67
N ARG A 8 -0.50 -4.53 -6.74
CA ARG A 8 0.51 -3.64 -7.35
C ARG A 8 -0.12 -2.32 -7.84
N ARG A 9 -1.31 -2.38 -8.44
CA ARG A 9 -2.04 -1.17 -8.86
C ARG A 9 -2.48 -0.30 -7.68
N LEU A 10 -2.92 -0.94 -6.59
CA LEU A 10 -3.24 -0.25 -5.34
C LEU A 10 -2.03 0.53 -4.80
N GLU A 11 -0.84 -0.07 -4.83
CA GLU A 11 0.39 0.62 -4.39
C GLU A 11 0.81 1.74 -5.35
N SER A 12 0.77 1.51 -6.66
CA SER A 12 1.17 2.53 -7.64
C SER A 12 0.24 3.75 -7.65
N GLU A 13 -1.04 3.56 -7.30
CA GLU A 13 -2.04 4.62 -7.27
C GLU A 13 -2.39 5.07 -5.85
N TYR A 14 -1.54 4.73 -4.87
CA TYR A 14 -1.76 5.03 -3.45
C TYR A 14 -1.95 6.53 -3.17
N HIS A 15 -1.35 7.39 -3.98
CA HIS A 15 -1.43 8.85 -3.82
C HIS A 15 -2.64 9.50 -4.51
N ASP A 16 -3.45 8.74 -5.25
CA ASP A 16 -4.76 9.15 -5.77
C ASP A 16 -5.87 8.46 -4.96
N PRO A 17 -6.59 9.18 -4.07
CA PRO A 17 -7.61 8.57 -3.23
C PRO A 17 -8.73 7.83 -3.98
N ARG A 18 -9.11 8.30 -5.17
CA ARG A 18 -10.20 7.65 -5.93
C ARG A 18 -9.70 6.36 -6.55
N ALA A 19 -8.53 6.41 -7.16
CA ALA A 19 -7.92 5.28 -7.83
C ALA A 19 -7.46 4.22 -6.82
N PHE A 20 -6.87 4.64 -5.69
CA PHE A 20 -6.58 3.79 -4.54
C PHE A 20 -7.81 3.01 -4.06
N ARG A 21 -8.94 3.67 -3.83
CA ARG A 21 -10.19 2.99 -3.39
C ARG A 21 -10.70 1.99 -4.40
N TYR A 22 -10.67 2.34 -5.69
CA TYR A 22 -11.07 1.42 -6.74
C TYR A 22 -10.20 0.16 -6.73
N ASN A 23 -8.88 0.32 -6.68
CA ASN A 23 -7.94 -0.80 -6.64
C ASN A 23 -8.02 -1.59 -5.33
N LEU A 24 -8.33 -0.94 -4.20
CA LEU A 24 -8.56 -1.61 -2.92
C LEU A 24 -9.76 -2.56 -3.02
N ASN A 25 -10.88 -2.09 -3.58
CA ASN A 25 -12.06 -2.92 -3.79
C ASN A 25 -11.78 -4.11 -4.71
N ALA A 26 -11.02 -3.88 -5.79
CA ALA A 26 -10.59 -4.93 -6.69
C ALA A 26 -9.72 -5.96 -5.95
N PHE A 27 -8.72 -5.50 -5.18
CA PHE A 27 -7.84 -6.35 -4.39
C PHE A 27 -8.62 -7.19 -3.36
N LEU A 28 -9.49 -6.57 -2.56
CA LEU A 28 -10.32 -7.26 -1.56
C LEU A 28 -11.20 -8.34 -2.19
N SER A 29 -11.76 -8.05 -3.37
CA SER A 29 -12.55 -9.01 -4.15
C SER A 29 -11.67 -10.16 -4.65
N SER A 30 -10.53 -9.87 -5.25
CA SER A 30 -9.62 -10.89 -5.78
C SER A 30 -9.08 -11.80 -4.68
N VAL A 31 -8.67 -11.28 -3.51
CA VAL A 31 -8.16 -12.08 -2.39
C VAL A 31 -9.23 -13.04 -1.87
N SER A 32 -10.46 -12.56 -1.72
CA SER A 32 -11.58 -13.40 -1.25
C SER A 32 -11.91 -14.53 -2.23
N SER A 33 -11.74 -14.29 -3.53
CA SER A 33 -11.97 -15.29 -4.57
C SER A 33 -10.92 -16.39 -4.60
N ILE A 34 -9.68 -16.14 -4.14
CA ILE A 34 -8.61 -17.15 -4.11
C ILE A 34 -9.06 -18.39 -3.33
N GLN A 35 -9.63 -18.21 -2.13
CA GLN A 35 -10.07 -19.35 -1.32
C GLN A 35 -11.17 -20.17 -2.01
N GLN A 36 -12.08 -19.52 -2.71
CA GLN A 36 -13.19 -20.18 -3.42
C GLN A 36 -12.68 -20.98 -4.63
N ILE A 37 -11.76 -20.39 -5.39
CA ILE A 37 -11.12 -21.05 -6.53
C ILE A 37 -10.33 -22.27 -6.04
N LEU A 38 -9.46 -22.10 -5.04
CA LEU A 38 -8.68 -23.20 -4.47
C LEU A 38 -9.56 -24.33 -3.96
N GLN A 39 -10.64 -24.01 -3.25
CA GLN A 39 -11.58 -25.02 -2.77
C GLN A 39 -12.17 -25.83 -3.93
N LYS A 40 -12.64 -25.14 -4.99
CA LYS A 40 -13.28 -25.79 -6.13
C LYS A 40 -12.32 -26.67 -6.92
N GLU A 41 -11.10 -26.19 -7.19
CA GLU A 41 -10.07 -26.96 -7.90
C GLU A 41 -9.70 -28.24 -7.11
N ILE A 42 -9.48 -28.11 -5.80
CA ILE A 42 -9.13 -29.26 -4.95
C ILE A 42 -10.30 -30.24 -4.82
N GLU A 43 -11.54 -29.76 -4.77
CA GLU A 43 -12.75 -30.62 -4.80
C GLU A 43 -12.80 -31.46 -6.07
N GLN A 44 -12.45 -30.88 -7.23
CA GLN A 44 -12.40 -31.62 -8.50
C GLN A 44 -11.33 -32.71 -8.50
N HIS A 45 -10.24 -32.53 -7.76
CA HIS A 45 -9.18 -33.53 -7.60
C HIS A 45 -9.45 -34.57 -6.49
N GLY A 46 -10.48 -34.37 -5.66
CA GLY A 46 -10.85 -35.31 -4.59
C GLY A 46 -10.03 -35.19 -3.29
N ASP A 47 -9.15 -34.19 -3.17
CA ASP A 47 -8.19 -34.05 -2.06
C ASP A 47 -8.70 -33.21 -0.89
N VAL A 48 -10.01 -33.03 -0.78
CA VAL A 48 -10.66 -32.13 0.19
C VAL A 48 -10.24 -32.42 1.64
N LYS A 49 -10.03 -33.69 1.98
CA LYS A 49 -9.61 -34.10 3.33
C LYS A 49 -8.21 -33.56 3.67
N GLN A 50 -7.26 -33.71 2.74
CA GLN A 50 -5.89 -33.22 2.93
C GLN A 50 -5.84 -31.69 2.93
N TRP A 51 -6.59 -31.06 2.02
CA TRP A 51 -6.71 -29.61 1.98
C TRP A 51 -7.31 -29.02 3.25
N ASN A 52 -8.31 -29.66 3.85
CA ASN A 52 -8.88 -29.20 5.12
C ASN A 52 -7.85 -29.15 6.26
N GLN A 53 -6.86 -30.04 6.26
CA GLN A 53 -5.77 -30.04 7.23
C GLN A 53 -4.78 -28.91 6.93
N VAL A 54 -4.37 -28.77 5.67
CA VAL A 54 -3.41 -27.75 5.24
C VAL A 54 -3.96 -26.33 5.35
N ARG A 55 -5.27 -26.14 5.16
CA ARG A 55 -5.88 -24.80 5.14
C ARG A 55 -6.28 -24.25 6.51
N ASP A 56 -6.25 -25.05 7.58
CA ASP A 56 -6.70 -24.61 8.91
C ASP A 56 -6.00 -23.34 9.42
N PRO A 57 -4.67 -23.18 9.25
CA PRO A 57 -3.98 -21.95 9.64
C PRO A 57 -4.52 -20.70 8.93
N PHE A 58 -4.95 -20.83 7.67
CA PHE A 58 -5.45 -19.71 6.88
C PHE A 58 -6.91 -19.36 7.20
N LYS A 59 -7.72 -20.33 7.64
CA LYS A 59 -9.11 -20.07 8.08
C LYS A 59 -9.18 -19.13 9.28
N LYS A 60 -8.20 -19.24 10.19
CA LYS A 60 -8.14 -18.45 11.43
C LYS A 60 -7.21 -17.25 11.31
N ASP A 61 -6.59 -17.06 10.16
CA ASP A 61 -5.62 -15.99 9.93
C ASP A 61 -6.28 -14.60 10.11
N PRO A 62 -5.74 -13.74 10.99
CA PRO A 62 -6.37 -12.47 11.30
C PRO A 62 -6.41 -11.54 10.08
N TRP A 63 -5.40 -11.57 9.22
CA TRP A 63 -5.26 -10.70 8.06
C TRP A 63 -6.22 -11.10 6.95
N LEU A 64 -6.27 -12.39 6.60
CA LEU A 64 -7.23 -12.89 5.61
C LEU A 64 -8.67 -12.67 6.05
N ARG A 65 -8.98 -12.89 7.34
CA ARG A 65 -10.31 -12.62 7.88
C ARG A 65 -10.66 -11.14 7.87
N ALA A 66 -9.70 -10.25 8.14
CA ALA A 66 -9.92 -8.81 8.08
C ALA A 66 -10.27 -8.37 6.65
N LEU A 67 -9.50 -8.79 5.64
CA LEU A 67 -9.79 -8.47 4.25
C LEU A 67 -11.14 -9.04 3.77
N ALA A 68 -11.46 -10.27 4.17
CA ALA A 68 -12.75 -10.88 3.83
C ALA A 68 -13.93 -10.12 4.46
N ARG A 69 -13.80 -9.68 5.72
CA ARG A 69 -14.81 -8.82 6.37
C ARG A 69 -14.94 -7.48 5.67
N ALA A 70 -13.81 -6.83 5.39
CA ALA A 70 -13.78 -5.53 4.74
C ALA A 70 -14.51 -5.56 3.40
N ARG A 71 -14.31 -6.59 2.56
CA ARG A 71 -15.05 -6.79 1.29
C ARG A 71 -16.57 -6.74 1.48
N ASN A 72 -17.09 -7.42 2.50
CA ASN A 72 -18.54 -7.48 2.75
C ASN A 72 -19.12 -6.10 3.10
N VAL A 73 -18.29 -5.19 3.61
CA VAL A 73 -18.67 -3.84 4.02
C VAL A 73 -18.42 -2.83 2.88
N THR A 74 -17.35 -3.00 2.10
CA THR A 74 -16.99 -2.09 0.97
C THR A 74 -17.96 -2.14 -0.21
N LEU A 75 -18.88 -3.10 -0.24
CA LEU A 75 -19.86 -3.27 -1.31
C LEU A 75 -20.97 -2.20 -1.34
N HIS A 76 -21.09 -1.32 -0.34
CA HIS A 76 -22.27 -0.43 -0.29
C HIS A 76 -22.07 1.07 -0.09
N GLN A 77 -20.96 1.66 0.37
CA GLN A 77 -21.01 3.10 0.68
C GLN A 77 -19.69 3.88 0.49
N GLN A 78 -19.79 5.05 -0.16
CA GLN A 78 -18.80 6.13 -0.12
C GLN A 78 -18.49 6.61 1.32
N ALA A 79 -19.34 6.26 2.30
CA ALA A 79 -19.29 6.75 3.68
C ALA A 79 -18.24 6.10 4.58
N ILE A 80 -17.56 5.04 4.15
CA ILE A 80 -16.58 4.30 4.99
C ILE A 80 -15.18 4.90 4.92
N PHE A 81 -14.88 5.68 3.88
CA PHE A 81 -13.58 6.30 3.74
C PHE A 81 -13.55 7.63 4.50
N ASP A 82 -13.28 7.57 5.80
CA ASP A 82 -13.20 8.74 6.71
C ASP A 82 -12.09 9.74 6.36
N GLY A 83 -11.36 9.48 5.28
CA GLY A 83 -10.32 10.33 4.74
C GLY A 83 -8.94 9.73 4.86
N SER A 84 -7.94 10.61 4.91
CA SER A 84 -6.55 10.22 5.12
C SER A 84 -5.85 11.19 6.05
N LEU A 85 -4.87 10.68 6.79
CA LEU A 85 -3.90 11.52 7.46
C LEU A 85 -2.77 11.80 6.48
N VAL A 86 -2.44 13.07 6.28
CA VAL A 86 -1.29 13.48 5.48
C VAL A 86 -0.32 14.28 6.33
N HIS A 87 0.96 14.10 6.05
CA HIS A 87 2.04 14.94 6.55
C HIS A 87 2.73 15.53 5.32
N ILE A 88 2.74 16.86 5.24
CA ILE A 88 3.33 17.59 4.12
C ILE A 88 4.45 18.50 4.62
N GLY A 89 5.60 18.46 3.95
CA GLY A 89 6.77 19.20 4.37
C GLY A 89 8.06 18.68 3.77
N MET A 90 9.14 18.72 4.55
CA MET A 90 10.48 18.33 4.15
C MET A 90 10.79 16.88 4.54
N TYR A 91 11.33 16.15 3.57
CA TYR A 91 11.79 14.77 3.69
C TYR A 91 13.23 14.67 3.22
N ARG A 92 13.98 13.69 3.75
CA ARG A 92 15.30 13.32 3.24
C ARG A 92 15.34 11.85 2.86
N TRP A 93 15.54 11.53 1.59
CA TRP A 93 15.47 10.14 1.10
C TRP A 93 14.19 9.42 1.56
N ARG A 94 13.03 10.07 1.38
CA ARG A 94 11.70 9.61 1.87
C ARG A 94 11.56 9.50 3.39
N ARG A 95 12.58 9.84 4.19
CA ARG A 95 12.47 9.89 5.65
C ARG A 95 11.96 11.25 6.09
N HIS A 96 10.93 11.24 6.92
CA HIS A 96 10.34 12.45 7.47
C HIS A 96 11.38 13.28 8.25
N LYS A 97 11.45 14.58 7.97
CA LYS A 97 12.23 15.53 8.78
C LYS A 97 11.32 16.51 9.50
N LEU A 98 10.45 17.17 8.76
CA LEU A 98 9.60 18.22 9.29
C LEU A 98 8.35 18.36 8.42
N SER A 99 7.17 18.41 9.04
CA SER A 99 5.92 18.50 8.30
C SER A 99 4.81 19.14 9.11
N VAL A 100 3.80 19.63 8.41
CA VAL A 100 2.48 19.89 8.99
C VAL A 100 1.60 18.67 8.76
N ALA A 101 0.88 18.25 9.80
CA ALA A 101 -0.08 17.16 9.72
C ALA A 101 -1.49 17.71 9.46
N GLN A 102 -2.22 17.07 8.54
CA GLN A 102 -3.61 17.43 8.23
C GLN A 102 -4.44 16.17 8.04
N LYS A 103 -5.64 16.14 8.64
CA LYS A 103 -6.66 15.15 8.32
C LYS A 103 -7.47 15.66 7.13
N LEU A 104 -7.52 14.87 6.07
CA LEU A 104 -8.23 15.21 4.84
C LEU A 104 -9.47 14.33 4.70
N PRO A 105 -10.68 14.89 4.85
CA PRO A 105 -11.94 14.16 4.62
C PRO A 105 -12.27 14.00 3.13
N HIS A 106 -11.51 14.60 2.23
CA HIS A 106 -11.79 14.65 0.79
C HIS A 106 -10.75 13.92 -0.07
N ASP A 107 -11.16 13.59 -1.30
CA ASP A 107 -10.35 12.90 -2.31
C ASP A 107 -9.33 13.81 -2.99
N VAL A 108 -8.49 14.50 -2.23
CA VAL A 108 -7.44 15.35 -2.79
C VAL A 108 -6.19 14.49 -3.05
N PRO A 109 -5.70 14.36 -4.30
CA PRO A 109 -4.46 13.64 -4.60
C PRO A 109 -3.24 14.29 -3.95
N SER A 110 -2.23 13.49 -3.57
CA SER A 110 -1.03 14.03 -2.92
C SER A 110 -0.26 15.01 -3.79
N VAL A 111 -0.26 14.81 -5.12
CA VAL A 111 0.34 15.74 -6.09
C VAL A 111 -0.22 17.16 -5.90
N ARG A 112 -1.55 17.29 -5.78
CA ARG A 112 -2.21 18.59 -5.60
C ARG A 112 -1.90 19.24 -4.27
N LEU A 113 -1.76 18.44 -3.21
CA LEU A 113 -1.35 18.94 -1.90
C LEU A 113 0.07 19.51 -1.96
N LEU A 114 0.98 18.79 -2.61
CA LEU A 114 2.37 19.20 -2.78
C LEU A 114 2.47 20.49 -3.59
N GLU A 115 1.83 20.54 -4.76
CA GLU A 115 1.74 21.75 -5.61
C GLU A 115 1.20 22.95 -4.84
N TRP A 116 0.14 22.77 -4.06
CA TRP A 116 -0.42 23.87 -3.27
C TRP A 116 0.54 24.32 -2.17
N PHE A 117 1.09 23.39 -1.41
CA PHE A 117 1.90 23.70 -0.24
C PHE A 117 3.18 24.46 -0.59
N THR A 118 3.87 24.08 -1.66
CA THR A 118 5.11 24.76 -2.11
C THR A 118 4.86 26.20 -2.55
N THR A 119 3.63 26.58 -2.87
CA THR A 119 3.27 27.97 -3.18
C THR A 119 2.98 28.83 -1.94
N THR A 120 2.74 28.22 -0.78
CA THR A 120 2.44 28.93 0.46
C THR A 120 3.70 29.51 1.11
N ASP A 121 3.56 30.61 1.85
CA ASP A 121 4.68 31.20 2.60
C ASP A 121 5.28 30.21 3.60
N LEU A 122 4.44 29.41 4.27
CA LEU A 122 4.90 28.36 5.18
C LEU A 122 5.71 27.28 4.44
N GLY A 123 5.26 26.87 3.26
CA GLY A 123 5.97 25.92 2.39
C GLY A 123 7.37 26.42 2.04
N LYS A 124 7.46 27.67 1.57
CA LYS A 124 8.72 28.34 1.20
C LYS A 124 9.71 28.51 2.36
N MET A 125 9.25 28.40 3.61
CA MET A 125 10.14 28.42 4.78
C MET A 125 10.80 27.07 5.06
N PHE A 126 10.31 25.95 4.51
CA PHE A 126 10.86 24.63 4.80
C PHE A 126 12.13 24.27 4.02
N LEU A 127 12.22 24.72 2.77
CA LEU A 127 13.34 24.44 1.88
C LEU A 127 13.69 25.70 1.09
N ASP A 128 14.98 25.90 0.87
CA ASP A 128 15.47 26.89 -0.07
C ASP A 128 15.15 26.47 -1.52
N GLU A 129 14.93 27.43 -2.42
CA GLU A 129 14.60 27.13 -3.82
C GLU A 129 15.68 26.28 -4.52
N GLU A 130 16.93 26.40 -4.09
CA GLU A 130 18.07 25.68 -4.66
C GLU A 130 18.17 24.22 -4.19
N HIS A 131 17.39 23.82 -3.16
CA HIS A 131 17.47 22.50 -2.53
C HIS A 131 18.93 22.13 -2.20
N SER A 132 19.60 23.08 -1.56
CA SER A 132 21.04 23.08 -1.34
C SER A 132 21.54 21.83 -0.58
N ALA A 133 20.71 21.31 0.33
CA ALA A 133 20.95 20.09 1.08
C ALA A 133 20.60 18.84 0.26
N TRP A 134 21.62 18.01 0.01
CA TRP A 134 21.46 16.83 -0.83
C TRP A 134 20.44 15.83 -0.27
N GLY A 135 19.51 15.44 -1.13
CA GLY A 135 18.45 14.48 -0.83
C GLY A 135 17.31 15.06 0.00
N GLU A 136 17.30 16.36 0.28
CA GLU A 136 16.18 17.07 0.91
C GLU A 136 15.23 17.63 -0.13
N GLU A 137 13.95 17.28 0.00
CA GLU A 137 12.93 17.65 -0.96
C GLU A 137 11.57 17.72 -0.27
N TYR A 138 10.64 18.43 -0.90
CA TYR A 138 9.27 18.46 -0.46
C TYR A 138 8.63 17.08 -0.67
N GLY A 139 7.80 16.68 0.29
CA GLY A 139 7.07 15.43 0.20
C GLY A 139 5.75 15.41 0.94
N VAL A 140 4.95 14.41 0.58
CA VAL A 140 3.69 14.06 1.25
C VAL A 140 3.76 12.63 1.71
N TRP A 141 3.79 12.40 3.02
CA TRP A 141 3.45 11.10 3.57
C TRP A 141 1.93 10.99 3.74
N ARG A 142 1.34 9.89 3.28
CA ARG A 142 -0.10 9.63 3.36
C ARG A 142 -0.37 8.30 4.05
N GLN A 143 -1.37 8.32 4.92
CA GLN A 143 -1.88 7.13 5.59
C GLN A 143 -3.40 7.04 5.45
N TYR A 144 -3.87 5.88 4.99
CA TYR A 144 -5.29 5.54 5.02
C TYR A 144 -5.60 4.63 6.19
N ASN A 145 -6.67 4.96 6.92
CA ASN A 145 -7.19 4.16 8.02
C ASN A 145 -8.66 3.86 7.71
N ILE A 146 -9.00 2.58 7.63
CA ILE A 146 -10.36 2.10 7.40
C ILE A 146 -10.66 1.12 8.52
N ALA A 147 -11.57 1.50 9.42
CA ALA A 147 -11.82 0.78 10.67
C ALA A 147 -12.26 -0.67 10.43
N GLU A 148 -12.96 -0.93 9.34
CA GLU A 148 -13.46 -2.25 8.95
C GLU A 148 -12.35 -3.19 8.45
N ILE A 149 -11.23 -2.62 7.99
CA ILE A 149 -10.01 -3.37 7.71
C ILE A 149 -9.23 -3.56 9.01
N SER A 150 -8.91 -2.47 9.70
CA SER A 150 -8.14 -2.49 10.94
C SER A 150 -8.30 -1.19 11.73
N THR A 151 -8.29 -1.31 13.05
CA THR A 151 -8.25 -0.17 13.97
C THR A 151 -6.84 0.12 14.51
N SER A 152 -5.87 -0.75 14.22
CA SER A 152 -4.52 -0.68 14.78
C SER A 152 -3.41 -0.53 13.74
N GLU A 153 -3.64 -0.97 12.51
CA GLU A 153 -2.69 -0.88 11.40
C GLU A 153 -3.32 -0.12 10.23
N ASP A 154 -2.51 0.55 9.44
CA ASP A 154 -2.96 1.22 8.22
C ASP A 154 -3.34 0.23 7.12
N VAL A 155 -4.08 0.72 6.12
CA VAL A 155 -4.58 -0.12 5.04
C VAL A 155 -3.47 -0.73 4.18
N LEU A 156 -2.34 -0.02 3.94
CA LEU A 156 -1.25 -0.57 3.15
C LEU A 156 -0.58 -1.75 3.88
N THR A 157 -0.27 -1.59 5.16
CA THR A 157 0.30 -2.66 5.97
C THR A 157 -0.62 -3.89 5.98
N MET A 158 -1.92 -3.67 6.20
CA MET A 158 -2.92 -4.74 6.21
C MET A 158 -3.06 -5.46 4.86
N THR A 159 -3.02 -4.72 3.75
CA THR A 159 -3.11 -5.30 2.40
C THR A 159 -1.86 -6.08 2.04
N ARG A 160 -0.66 -5.59 2.39
CA ARG A 160 0.61 -6.33 2.23
C ARG A 160 0.61 -7.63 3.03
N ARG A 161 0.28 -7.59 4.31
CA ARG A 161 0.18 -8.80 5.16
C ARG A 161 -0.81 -9.80 4.58
N GLY A 162 -2.00 -9.34 4.19
CA GLY A 162 -3.01 -10.22 3.60
C GLY A 162 -2.59 -10.79 2.24
N SER A 163 -1.87 -10.04 1.41
CA SER A 163 -1.30 -10.50 0.15
C SER A 163 -0.27 -11.61 0.36
N ILE A 164 0.65 -11.42 1.32
CA ILE A 164 1.63 -12.45 1.72
C ILE A 164 0.91 -13.72 2.20
N ARG A 165 -0.09 -13.59 3.08
CA ARG A 165 -0.85 -14.77 3.57
C ARG A 165 -1.67 -15.45 2.48
N ALA A 166 -2.22 -14.70 1.54
CA ALA A 166 -2.93 -15.26 0.39
C ALA A 166 -1.98 -16.02 -0.53
N HIS A 167 -0.77 -15.50 -0.73
CA HIS A 167 0.32 -16.19 -1.42
C HIS A 167 0.71 -17.49 -0.69
N ASP A 168 0.92 -17.45 0.62
CA ASP A 168 1.26 -18.63 1.42
C ASP A 168 0.19 -19.72 1.31
N MET A 169 -1.09 -19.33 1.29
CA MET A 169 -2.21 -20.26 1.09
C MET A 169 -2.18 -20.90 -0.29
N LEU A 170 -1.89 -20.11 -1.33
CA LEU A 170 -1.72 -20.60 -2.70
C LEU A 170 -0.53 -21.57 -2.81
N ALA A 171 0.60 -21.23 -2.20
CA ALA A 171 1.80 -22.07 -2.14
C ALA A 171 1.53 -23.37 -1.37
N ALA A 172 0.74 -23.32 -0.30
CA ALA A 172 0.33 -24.52 0.44
C ALA A 172 -0.56 -25.44 -0.39
N ALA A 173 -1.48 -24.89 -1.20
CA ALA A 173 -2.30 -25.67 -2.12
C ALA A 173 -1.45 -26.32 -3.22
N HIS A 174 -0.50 -25.60 -3.81
CA HIS A 174 0.39 -26.14 -4.84
C HIS A 174 1.30 -27.27 -4.32
N ARG A 175 1.77 -27.17 -3.07
CA ARG A 175 2.56 -28.21 -2.42
C ARG A 175 1.81 -29.54 -2.26
N LEU A 176 0.48 -29.54 -2.19
CA LEU A 176 -0.31 -30.78 -2.21
C LEU A 176 -0.06 -31.60 -3.48
N TYR A 177 0.24 -30.91 -4.58
CA TYR A 177 0.45 -31.48 -5.90
C TYR A 177 1.94 -31.54 -6.28
N GLY A 178 2.85 -31.42 -5.30
CA GLY A 178 4.29 -31.50 -5.53
C GLY A 178 4.89 -30.27 -6.24
N VAL A 179 4.15 -29.16 -6.32
CA VAL A 179 4.64 -27.91 -6.91
C VAL A 179 5.17 -27.00 -5.81
N GLU A 180 6.47 -26.69 -5.88
CA GLU A 180 7.11 -25.73 -4.97
C GLU A 180 6.95 -24.30 -5.50
N ILE A 181 6.43 -23.42 -4.64
CA ILE A 181 6.34 -21.99 -4.90
C ILE A 181 7.19 -21.29 -3.83
N GLY A 182 8.10 -20.42 -4.26
CA GLY A 182 8.96 -19.64 -3.36
C GLY A 182 8.13 -18.64 -2.55
N ASN A 183 8.56 -18.36 -1.31
CA ASN A 183 7.86 -17.42 -0.44
C ASN A 183 8.10 -15.97 -0.88
N ILE A 184 7.17 -15.09 -0.51
CA ILE A 184 7.38 -13.64 -0.59
C ILE A 184 8.21 -13.23 0.63
N ASP A 185 9.31 -12.52 0.41
CA ASP A 185 10.08 -11.89 1.49
C ASP A 185 9.29 -10.73 2.09
N ASP A 186 8.92 -10.86 3.36
CA ASP A 186 8.16 -9.87 4.10
C ASP A 186 9.04 -8.82 4.79
N GLY A 187 10.35 -9.08 4.89
CA GLY A 187 11.29 -8.23 5.62
C GLY A 187 11.36 -6.83 5.05
N HIS A 188 11.61 -6.71 3.74
CA HIS A 188 11.64 -5.41 3.06
C HIS A 188 10.23 -4.82 2.91
N LEU A 189 9.24 -5.61 2.51
CA LEU A 189 7.87 -5.13 2.27
C LEU A 189 7.19 -4.55 3.51
N LEU A 190 7.52 -5.04 4.70
CA LEU A 190 6.96 -4.53 5.96
C LEU A 190 7.93 -3.62 6.73
N SER A 191 9.12 -3.37 6.18
CA SER A 191 10.06 -2.41 6.75
C SER A 191 9.56 -0.97 6.61
N LYS A 192 10.07 -0.08 7.48
CA LYS A 192 9.78 1.36 7.38
C LYS A 192 10.15 1.95 6.02
N ASP A 193 11.31 1.57 5.49
CA ASP A 193 11.80 2.07 4.21
C ASP A 193 10.93 1.53 3.05
N GLY A 194 10.59 0.24 3.05
CA GLY A 194 9.71 -0.35 2.03
C GLY A 194 8.26 0.17 2.08
N LEU A 195 7.75 0.56 3.25
CA LEU A 195 6.46 1.28 3.35
C LEU A 195 6.58 2.73 2.86
N ALA A 196 7.70 3.40 3.10
CA ALA A 196 7.94 4.77 2.64
C ALA A 196 8.07 4.89 1.12
N GLU A 197 8.44 3.81 0.42
CA GLU A 197 8.43 3.76 -1.05
C GLU A 197 7.02 3.95 -1.65
N VAL A 198 5.97 3.59 -0.91
CA VAL A 198 4.58 3.71 -1.36
C VAL A 198 3.83 4.83 -0.66
N THR A 199 4.10 5.06 0.61
CA THR A 199 3.33 6.02 1.43
C THR A 199 3.85 7.46 1.33
N VAL A 200 5.07 7.66 0.85
CA VAL A 200 5.65 9.00 0.65
C VAL A 200 5.63 9.31 -0.85
N LEU A 201 5.23 10.53 -1.20
CA LEU A 201 5.41 11.08 -2.55
C LEU A 201 6.35 12.26 -2.43
N LEU A 202 7.48 12.22 -3.12
CA LEU A 202 8.43 13.32 -3.25
C LEU A 202 8.13 14.11 -4.52
N GLU A 203 8.57 15.36 -4.58
CA GLU A 203 8.49 16.16 -5.79
C GLU A 203 9.30 15.57 -6.95
N SER A 204 10.43 14.90 -6.67
CA SER A 204 11.21 14.18 -7.70
C SER A 204 10.51 12.93 -8.25
N ASP A 205 9.52 12.38 -7.55
CA ASP A 205 8.67 11.33 -8.11
C ASP A 205 7.70 11.89 -9.17
N ILE A 206 7.37 13.18 -9.07
CA ILE A 206 6.45 13.89 -9.97
C ILE A 206 7.23 14.48 -11.15
N ASP A 207 8.35 15.14 -10.87
CA ASP A 207 9.30 15.63 -11.89
C ASP A 207 10.70 15.01 -11.64
N PRO A 208 11.01 13.88 -12.30
CA PRO A 208 12.32 13.23 -12.18
C PRO A 208 13.51 14.05 -12.68
N SER A 209 13.28 15.21 -13.32
CA SER A 209 14.36 16.11 -13.75
C SER A 209 14.87 17.04 -12.64
N LEU A 210 14.16 17.15 -11.50
CA LEU A 210 14.50 18.05 -10.41
C LEU A 210 15.90 17.79 -9.80
N PRO A 211 16.31 16.53 -9.50
CA PRO A 211 17.67 16.26 -9.01
C PRO A 211 18.78 16.79 -9.92
N SER A 212 18.57 16.79 -11.24
CA SER A 212 19.52 17.39 -12.18
C SER A 212 19.53 18.92 -12.09
N LYS A 213 18.36 19.55 -11.98
CA LYS A 213 18.22 21.00 -11.84
C LYS A 213 18.86 21.54 -10.55
N TRP A 214 18.82 20.76 -9.47
CA TRP A 214 19.47 21.08 -8.18
C TRP A 214 20.97 20.71 -8.13
N GLY A 215 21.54 20.18 -9.23
CA GLY A 215 22.95 19.82 -9.30
C GLY A 215 23.35 18.62 -8.42
N TRP A 216 22.42 17.70 -8.14
CA TRP A 216 22.70 16.56 -7.26
C TRP A 216 23.47 15.41 -7.93
N HIS A 217 23.53 15.37 -9.27
CA HIS A 217 24.29 14.33 -9.98
C HIS A 217 25.80 14.41 -9.74
N ASP A 218 26.34 15.60 -9.43
CA ASP A 218 27.77 15.81 -9.18
C ASP A 218 28.18 15.47 -7.73
N LYS A 219 27.22 15.22 -6.83
CA LYS A 219 27.47 14.95 -5.39
C LYS A 219 27.61 13.45 -5.06
N ARG A 220 27.62 12.57 -6.07
CA ARG A 220 27.81 11.11 -5.93
C ARG A 220 29.27 10.65 -6.04
N SER A 221 30.23 11.57 -6.20
CA SER A 221 31.67 11.28 -6.21
C SER A 221 32.28 11.29 -4.81
#